data_AF-A0A2G6LHF4-F1
#
_entry.id   AF-A0A2G6LHF4-F1
#
_cell.length_a   1.000
_cell.length_b   1.000
_cell.length_c   1.000
_cell.angle_alpha   90.00
_cell.angle_beta   90.00
_cell.angle_gamma   90.00
#
_symmetry.space_group_name_H-M   'P 1'
#
loop_
_entity.id
_entity.type
_entity.pdbx_description
1 polymer ?
#
loop_
_entity_poly.entity_id
_entity_poly.type
_entity_poly.pdbx_seq_one_letter_code
_entity_poly.pdbx_strand_id
1 'polypeptide(L)' 'MPSVKVKENEPVDVAIRRFKRSCEKAGILADVRKREFYEKPTQERKRKKAAAVKRYKKKVQRESIRTVRKY' A
#
# COMPACT_ATOMS: atom_id res chain seq x y z
N MET A 1 10.25 -5.26 12.52
CA MET A 1 9.10 -6.18 12.63
C MET A 1 8.08 -5.55 13.58
N PRO A 2 6.78 -5.59 13.29
CA PRO A 2 5.74 -5.00 14.12
C PRO A 2 5.63 -5.78 15.44
N SER A 3 5.69 -5.07 16.56
CA SER A 3 5.39 -5.61 17.89
C SER A 3 4.17 -4.88 18.45
N VAL A 4 3.20 -5.63 18.97
CA VAL A 4 2.01 -5.09 19.62
C VAL A 4 1.91 -5.72 21.00
N LYS A 5 2.02 -4.90 22.04
CA LYS A 5 1.78 -5.33 23.42
C LYS A 5 0.28 -5.28 23.70
N VAL A 6 -0.26 -6.36 24.28
CA VAL A 6 -1.65 -6.46 24.73
C VAL A 6 -1.78 -5.68 26.03
N LYS A 7 -2.85 -4.87 26.17
CA LYS A 7 -3.14 -4.13 27.41
C LYS A 7 -4.07 -4.96 28.29
N GLU A 8 -3.99 -4.76 29.61
CA GLU A 8 -4.63 -5.64 30.62
C GLU A 8 -6.18 -5.69 30.55
N ASN A 9 -6.84 -4.72 29.92
CA ASN A 9 -8.30 -4.67 29.76
C ASN A 9 -8.76 -4.66 28.29
N GLU A 10 -7.92 -5.16 27.38
CA GLU A 10 -8.24 -5.13 25.95
C GLU A 10 -8.75 -6.48 25.45
N PRO A 11 -9.89 -6.53 24.74
CA PRO A 11 -10.34 -7.76 24.10
C PRO A 11 -9.30 -8.25 23.09
N VAL A 12 -9.01 -9.54 23.09
CA VAL A 12 -7.97 -10.18 22.26
C VAL A 12 -8.13 -9.84 20.78
N ASP A 13 -9.36 -9.78 20.28
CA ASP A 13 -9.67 -9.43 18.89
C ASP A 13 -9.19 -8.03 18.47
N VAL A 14 -9.19 -7.08 19.40
CA VAL A 14 -8.74 -5.71 19.13
C VAL A 14 -7.21 -5.68 19.02
N ALA A 15 -6.50 -6.43 19.86
CA ALA A 15 -5.06 -6.59 19.77
C ALA A 15 -4.66 -7.26 18.44
N ILE A 16 -5.35 -8.33 18.02
CA ILE A 16 -5.14 -9.00 16.72
C ILE A 16 -5.35 -8.03 15.57
N ARG A 17 -6.42 -7.23 15.61
CA ARG A 17 -6.71 -6.23 14.56
C ARG A 17 -5.61 -5.19 14.44
N ARG A 18 -5.07 -4.71 15.57
CA ARG A 18 -3.97 -3.74 15.59
C ARG A 18 -2.69 -4.36 15.05
N PHE A 19 -2.41 -5.62 15.39
CA PHE A 19 -1.27 -6.34 14.86
C PHE A 19 -1.36 -6.51 13.34
N LYS A 20 -2.52 -6.94 12.80
CA LYS A 20 -2.77 -7.04 11.36
C LYS A 20 -2.54 -5.70 10.64
N ARG A 21 -3.10 -4.60 11.17
CA ARG A 21 -2.85 -3.25 10.62
C ARG A 21 -1.38 -2.84 10.70
N SER A 22 -0.67 -3.21 11.77
CA SER A 22 0.76 -2.93 11.92
C SER A 22 1.60 -3.69 10.90
N CYS A 23 1.28 -4.96 10.63
CA CYS A 23 1.89 -5.77 9.57
C CYS A 23 1.62 -5.21 8.16
N GLU A 24 0.39 -4.78 7.90
CA GLU A 24 0.01 -4.14 6.63
C GLU A 24 0.71 -2.79 6.45
N LYS A 25 0.75 -1.96 7.49
CA LYS A 25 1.44 -0.66 7.48
C LYS A 25 2.94 -0.83 7.27
N ALA A 26 3.54 -1.83 7.91
CA ALA A 26 4.94 -2.17 7.71
C ALA A 26 5.22 -2.80 6.32
N GLY A 27 4.18 -3.17 5.56
CA GLY A 27 4.32 -3.67 4.20
C GLY A 27 5.01 -5.03 4.09
N ILE A 28 5.13 -5.80 5.18
CA ILE A 28 5.97 -7.02 5.23
C ILE A 28 5.56 -8.03 4.16
N LEU A 29 4.26 -8.26 3.96
CA LEU A 29 3.77 -9.19 2.95
C LEU A 29 4.07 -8.71 1.52
N ALA A 30 4.09 -7.40 1.29
CA ALA A 30 4.46 -6.85 -0.02
C ALA A 30 5.97 -6.98 -0.27
N ASP A 31 6.79 -6.82 0.77
CA ASP A 31 8.23 -6.98 0.69
C ASP A 31 8.65 -8.43 0.46
N VAL A 32 8.00 -9.38 1.15
CA VAL A 32 8.21 -10.82 0.91
C VAL A 32 7.92 -11.16 -0.54
N ARG A 33 6.73 -10.78 -1.05
CA ARG A 33 6.35 -11.02 -2.45
C ARG A 33 7.27 -10.34 -3.46
N LYS A 34 7.80 -9.15 -3.15
CA LYS A 34 8.75 -8.45 -4.01
C LYS A 34 10.10 -9.18 -4.08
N ARG A 35 10.49 -9.89 -3.03
CA ARG A 35 11.79 -10.58 -2.90
C ARG A 35 11.75 -12.06 -3.29
N GLU A 36 10.57 -12.63 -3.54
CA GLU A 36 10.40 -14.02 -3.98
C GLU A 36 11.17 -14.36 -5.26
N PHE A 37 11.37 -13.38 -6.15
CA PHE A 37 12.08 -13.56 -7.41
C PHE A 37 13.00 -12.38 -7.70
N TYR A 38 14.08 -12.64 -8.42
CA TYR A 38 14.97 -11.58 -8.91
C TYR A 38 14.27 -10.76 -10.01
N GLU A 39 14.16 -9.45 -9.79
CA GLU A 39 13.70 -8.50 -10.80
C GLU A 39 14.92 -7.80 -11.41
N LYS A 40 15.08 -7.88 -12.73
CA LYS A 40 16.17 -7.17 -13.43
C LYS A 40 16.04 -5.65 -13.16
N PRO A 41 17.16 -4.90 -13.01
CA PRO A 41 17.11 -3.45 -12.77
C PRO A 41 16.31 -2.66 -13.81
N THR A 42 16.35 -3.12 -15.07
CA THR A 42 15.58 -2.53 -16.18
C THR A 42 14.07 -2.73 -16.02
N GLN A 43 13.65 -3.91 -15.57
CA GLN A 43 12.24 -4.22 -15.30
C GLN A 43 11.72 -3.42 -14.10
N GLU A 44 12.51 -3.29 -13.03
CA GLU A 44 12.13 -2.48 -11.88
C GLU A 44 11.92 -1.00 -12.27
N ARG A 45 12.84 -0.44 -13.08
CA ARG A 45 12.71 0.94 -13.61
C ARG A 45 11.46 1.10 -14.48
N LYS A 46 11.19 0.14 -15.37
CA LYS A 46 9.99 0.15 -16.25
C LYS A 46 8.70 0.11 -15.42
N ARG A 47 8.63 -0.76 -14.40
CA ARG A 47 7.49 -0.88 -13.49
C ARG A 47 7.23 0.41 -12.70
N LYS A 48 8.29 1.01 -12.13
CA LYS A 48 8.21 2.29 -11.40
C LYS A 48 7.70 3.43 -12.30
N LYS A 49 8.23 3.55 -13.52
CA LYS A 49 7.80 4.58 -14.50
C LYS A 49 6.33 4.40 -14.89
N ALA A 50 5.90 3.18 -15.21
CA ALA A 50 4.51 2.90 -15.57
C ALA A 50 3.54 3.23 -14.42
N ALA A 51 3.91 2.89 -13.17
CA ALA A 51 3.12 3.23 -11.99
C ALA A 51 3.00 4.76 -11.78
N ALA A 52 4.09 5.50 -11.97
CA ALA A 52 4.09 6.96 -11.86
C ALA A 52 3.18 7.62 -12.92
N VAL A 53 3.30 7.20 -14.18
CA VAL A 53 2.44 7.69 -15.29
C VAL A 53 0.97 7.41 -15.00
N LYS A 54 0.63 6.20 -14.54
CA LYS A 54 -0.76 5.84 -14.20
C LYS A 54 -1.32 6.70 -13.05
N ARG A 55 -0.52 6.95 -12.01
CA ARG A 55 -0.91 7.83 -10.89
C ARG A 55 -1.15 9.26 -11.36
N TYR A 56 -0.27 9.81 -12.20
CA TYR A 56 -0.43 11.14 -12.77
C TYR A 56 -1.71 11.25 -13.60
N LYS A 57 -1.93 10.32 -14.54
CA LYS A 57 -3.16 10.27 -15.36
C LYS A 57 -4.42 10.23 -14.50
N LYS A 58 -4.42 9.41 -13.44
CA LYS A 58 -5.55 9.33 -12.49
C LYS A 58 -5.78 10.64 -11.72
N LYS A 59 -4.70 11.36 -11.37
CA LYS A 59 -4.80 12.67 -10.70
C LYS A 59 -5.45 13.70 -11.63
N VAL A 60 -4.93 13.84 -12.85
CA VAL A 60 -5.47 14.76 -13.87
C VAL A 60 -6.94 14.45 -14.17
N GLN A 61 -7.29 13.16 -14.32
CA GLN A 61 -8.68 12.75 -14.53
C GLN A 61 -9.59 13.12 -13.36
N ARG A 62 -9.12 13.00 -12.12
CA ARG A 62 -9.90 13.42 -10.93
C ARG A 62 -10.11 14.94 -10.89
N GLU A 63 -9.10 15.71 -11.25
CA GLU A 63 -9.17 17.17 -11.32
C GLU A 63 -10.15 17.61 -12.41
N SER A 64 -10.11 17.00 -13.59
CA SER A 64 -11.05 17.31 -14.67
C SER A 64 -12.49 16.92 -14.34
N ILE A 65 -12.72 15.76 -13.70
CA ILE A 65 -14.07 15.35 -13.26
C ILE A 65 -14.65 16.34 -12.24
N ARG A 66 -13.83 16.93 -11.36
CA ARG A 66 -14.29 17.91 -10.37
C ARG A 66 -14.83 19.18 -11.01
N THR A 67 -14.27 19.60 -12.14
CA THR A 67 -14.65 20.82 -12.85
C THR A 67 -15.78 20.60 -13.86
N VAL A 68 -16.12 19.35 -14.18
CA VAL A 68 -17.20 19.02 -15.13
C VAL A 68 -18.47 18.70 -14.34
N ARG A 69 -19.49 19.56 -14.46
CA ARG A 69 -20.82 19.30 -13.93
C ARG A 69 -21.46 18.17 -14.75
N LYS A 70 -21.86 17.07 -14.10
CA LYS A 70 -22.42 15.90 -14.81
C LYS A 70 -23.86 16.10 -15.31
N TYR A 71 -24.54 17.15 -14.84
CA TYR A 71 -25.87 17.60 -15.23
C TYR A 71 -26.14 18.94 -14.54
#